data_AF-A0A966YMZ8-F1
#
_entry.id   AF-A0A966YMZ8-F1
#
_cell.length_a   1.000
_cell.length_b   1.000
_cell.length_c   1.000
_cell.angle_alpha   90.00
_cell.angle_beta   90.00
_cell.angle_gamma   90.00
#
_symmetry.space_group_name_H-M   'P 1'
#
loop_
_entity.id
_entity.type
_entity.pdbx_description
1 polymer ?
#
loop_
_entity_poly.entity_id
_entity_poly.type
_entity_poly.pdbx_seq_one_letter_code
_entity_poly.pdbx_strand_id
1 'polypeptide(L)'
;MKTVPVSAERTYQVEIGVDWKIALNDWIEGRNKVAVIASEKLELKIDLPIIRIPDGESGKSPDVIVNIWQKLGELGLNRNDLIIGIGGGATTDLAGFAASSWLRGIAWYAFPTSLAGMVDAAIGGKTGINAKNGKNLIGAFHSPSEVLIDLTFLNTLPKRDLSAGMAEVIKCGFIADFKILNLAQDDDLDYQQLIARSIKVKADVVSKDFKESKLREILNYGHTLGHAIEKNS
;
A
#
# COMPACT_ATOMS: atom_id res chain seq x y z
N MET A 1 8.56 17.49 3.97
CA MET A 1 8.63 16.33 3.05
C MET A 1 9.85 15.49 3.40
N LYS A 2 9.71 14.16 3.49
CA LYS A 2 10.83 13.19 3.66
C LYS A 2 10.76 12.17 2.53
N THR A 3 11.90 11.68 2.08
CA THR A 3 11.98 10.67 1.01
C THR A 3 12.76 9.46 1.49
N VAL A 4 12.24 8.26 1.25
CA VAL A 4 12.92 6.99 1.58
C VAL A 4 13.05 6.14 0.32
N PRO A 5 14.28 5.85 -0.16
CA PRO A 5 14.48 4.96 -1.29
C PRO A 5 14.22 3.51 -0.89
N VAL A 6 13.59 2.75 -1.78
CA VAL A 6 13.36 1.32 -1.62
C VAL A 6 13.93 0.59 -2.82
N SER A 7 14.78 -0.41 -2.56
CA SER A 7 15.30 -1.32 -3.59
C SER A 7 14.59 -2.67 -3.42
N ALA A 8 13.90 -3.10 -4.48
CA ALA A 8 13.09 -4.32 -4.53
C ALA A 8 13.25 -4.98 -5.91
N GLU A 9 12.17 -5.41 -6.58
CA GLU A 9 12.18 -5.78 -8.01
C GLU A 9 12.73 -4.64 -8.89
N ARG A 10 12.43 -3.40 -8.50
CA ARG A 10 12.97 -2.16 -9.04
C ARG A 10 13.28 -1.20 -7.90
N THR A 11 14.03 -0.15 -8.20
CA THR A 11 14.20 0.97 -7.28
C THR A 11 13.06 1.94 -7.45
N TYR A 12 12.45 2.36 -6.34
CA TYR A 12 11.41 3.38 -6.29
C TYR A 12 11.55 4.25 -5.04
N GLN A 13 10.86 5.38 -5.01
CA GLN A 13 10.86 6.29 -3.87
C GLN A 13 9.57 6.18 -3.07
N VAL A 14 9.67 6.47 -1.78
CA VAL A 14 8.51 6.72 -0.91
C VAL A 14 8.61 8.17 -0.45
N GLU A 15 7.66 9.00 -0.86
CA GLU A 15 7.60 10.41 -0.47
C GLU A 15 6.57 10.60 0.65
N ILE A 16 6.97 11.29 1.72
CA ILE A 16 6.21 11.40 2.96
C ILE A 16 5.94 12.86 3.29
N GLY A 17 4.66 13.17 3.52
CA GLY A 17 4.18 14.54 3.76
C GLY A 17 4.11 15.33 2.46
N VAL A 18 3.57 14.69 1.41
CA VAL A 18 3.17 15.34 0.16
C VAL A 18 1.70 15.77 0.25
N ASP A 19 1.27 16.70 -0.60
CA ASP A 19 -0.15 16.89 -0.90
C ASP A 19 -0.52 15.93 -2.03
N TRP A 20 -1.43 14.99 -1.77
CA TRP A 20 -1.72 13.93 -2.74
C TRP A 20 -2.34 14.45 -4.04
N LYS A 21 -3.06 15.59 -4.01
CA LYS A 21 -3.69 16.15 -5.21
C LYS A 21 -2.66 16.83 -6.10
N ILE A 22 -1.73 17.57 -5.49
CA ILE A 22 -0.61 18.17 -6.22
C ILE A 22 0.23 17.05 -6.83
N ALA A 23 0.63 16.05 -6.03
CA ALA A 23 1.40 14.92 -6.52
C ALA A 23 0.67 14.14 -7.63
N LEU A 24 -0.64 13.94 -7.49
CA LEU A 24 -1.44 13.31 -8.54
C LEU A 24 -1.39 14.11 -9.85
N ASN A 25 -1.60 15.43 -9.79
CA ASN A 25 -1.58 16.31 -10.97
C ASN A 25 -0.22 16.29 -11.67
N ASP A 26 0.87 16.42 -10.90
CA ASP A 26 2.24 16.39 -11.44
C ASP A 26 2.51 15.05 -12.15
N TRP A 27 1.97 13.95 -11.64
CA TRP A 27 2.20 12.62 -12.21
C TRP A 27 1.35 12.28 -13.43
N ILE A 28 0.15 12.85 -13.56
CA ILE A 28 -0.69 12.65 -14.74
C ILE A 28 -0.31 13.57 -15.90
N GLU A 29 0.43 14.65 -15.64
CA GLU A 29 0.88 15.56 -16.68
C GLU A 29 1.70 14.83 -17.76
N GLY A 30 1.32 15.02 -19.03
CA GLY A 30 2.00 14.42 -20.17
C GLY A 30 1.80 12.91 -20.36
N ARG A 31 0.87 12.27 -19.63
CA ARG A 31 0.56 10.83 -19.80
C ARG A 31 -0.68 10.59 -20.64
N ASN A 32 -0.72 9.44 -21.32
CA ASN A 32 -1.79 9.07 -22.24
C ASN A 32 -3.11 8.78 -21.52
N LYS A 33 -3.15 7.74 -20.66
CA LYS A 33 -4.33 7.39 -19.86
C LYS A 33 -3.94 6.91 -18.47
N VAL A 34 -4.79 7.23 -17.50
CA VAL A 34 -4.66 6.84 -16.10
C VAL A 34 -5.99 6.26 -15.63
N ALA A 35 -5.95 5.10 -14.97
CA ALA A 35 -7.10 4.54 -14.27
C ALA A 35 -6.85 4.55 -12.76
N VAL A 36 -7.79 5.12 -12.00
CA VAL A 36 -7.72 5.17 -10.54
C VAL A 36 -8.54 4.04 -9.95
N ILE A 37 -7.94 3.22 -9.09
CA ILE A 37 -8.64 2.21 -8.28
C ILE A 37 -8.73 2.77 -6.86
N ALA A 38 -9.95 2.93 -6.36
CA ALA A 38 -10.17 3.54 -5.04
C ALA A 38 -11.30 2.87 -4.27
N SER A 39 -11.17 2.86 -2.94
CA SER A 39 -12.27 2.44 -2.06
C SER A 39 -13.53 3.28 -2.32
N GLU A 40 -14.69 2.63 -2.28
CA GLU A 40 -16.00 3.27 -2.41
C GLU A 40 -16.29 4.27 -1.28
N LYS A 41 -15.65 4.13 -0.11
CA LYS A 41 -15.80 5.07 1.02
C LYS A 41 -14.99 6.35 0.85
N LEU A 42 -14.04 6.39 -0.08
CA LEU A 42 -13.16 7.55 -0.25
C LEU A 42 -13.77 8.53 -1.25
N GLU A 43 -14.25 9.69 -0.79
CA GLU A 43 -14.71 10.73 -1.71
C GLU A 43 -13.51 11.37 -2.43
N LEU A 44 -13.48 11.19 -3.75
CA LEU A 44 -12.42 11.72 -4.61
C LEU A 44 -13.05 12.64 -5.65
N LYS A 45 -12.60 13.89 -5.68
CA LYS A 45 -12.98 14.89 -6.69
C LYS A 45 -11.79 15.10 -7.62
N ILE A 46 -11.65 14.20 -8.60
CA ILE A 46 -10.57 14.19 -9.59
C ILE A 46 -11.17 13.94 -10.98
N ASP A 47 -10.59 14.55 -12.01
CA ASP A 47 -11.02 14.41 -13.40
C ASP A 47 -10.32 13.23 -14.08
N LEU A 48 -10.49 12.04 -13.50
CA LEU A 48 -9.90 10.79 -13.98
C LEU A 48 -10.91 9.65 -13.88
N PRO A 49 -10.85 8.63 -14.74
CA PRO A 49 -11.64 7.42 -14.59
C PRO A 49 -11.37 6.73 -13.24
N ILE A 50 -12.43 6.55 -12.43
CA ILE A 50 -12.34 5.88 -11.13
C ILE A 50 -13.08 4.55 -11.15
N ILE A 51 -12.34 3.48 -10.88
CA ILE A 51 -12.86 2.14 -10.60
C ILE A 51 -13.04 2.02 -9.08
N ARG A 52 -14.30 2.14 -8.64
CA ARG A 52 -14.67 1.96 -7.22
C ARG A 52 -14.66 0.47 -6.85
N ILE A 53 -14.07 0.17 -5.70
CA ILE A 53 -14.02 -1.17 -5.12
C ILE A 53 -14.62 -1.19 -3.71
N PRO A 54 -15.13 -2.35 -3.24
CA PRO A 54 -15.52 -2.51 -1.84
C PRO A 54 -14.39 -2.17 -0.88
N ASP A 55 -14.76 -1.66 0.30
CA ASP A 55 -13.79 -1.22 1.30
C ASP A 55 -13.13 -2.38 2.07
N GLY A 56 -11.87 -2.18 2.46
CA GLY A 56 -11.09 -3.15 3.23
C GLY A 56 -10.93 -4.52 2.53
N GLU A 57 -10.90 -5.59 3.32
CA GLU A 57 -10.66 -6.95 2.83
C GLU A 57 -11.71 -7.46 1.84
N SER A 58 -12.91 -6.87 1.83
CA SER A 58 -13.97 -7.23 0.87
C SER A 58 -13.59 -6.88 -0.57
N GLY A 59 -12.71 -5.88 -0.77
CA GLY A 59 -12.16 -5.54 -2.08
C GLY A 59 -11.18 -6.58 -2.62
N LYS A 60 -10.61 -7.44 -1.78
CA LYS A 60 -9.58 -8.42 -2.15
C LYS A 60 -10.19 -9.75 -2.60
N SER A 61 -11.07 -9.73 -3.60
CA SER A 61 -11.73 -10.95 -4.10
C SER A 61 -11.50 -11.21 -5.59
N PRO A 62 -11.63 -12.47 -6.05
CA PRO A 62 -11.58 -12.82 -7.47
C PRO A 62 -12.61 -12.06 -8.33
N ASP A 63 -13.81 -11.82 -7.79
CA ASP A 63 -14.86 -11.12 -8.53
C ASP A 63 -14.51 -9.64 -8.76
N VAL A 64 -13.90 -8.99 -7.76
CA VAL A 64 -13.50 -7.58 -7.86
C VAL A 64 -12.36 -7.41 -8.86
N ILE A 65 -11.34 -8.30 -8.84
CA ILE A 65 -10.23 -8.20 -9.82
C ILE A 65 -10.69 -8.43 -11.26
N VAL A 66 -11.66 -9.33 -11.49
CA VAL A 66 -12.24 -9.56 -12.82
C VAL A 66 -12.99 -8.32 -13.31
N ASN A 67 -13.77 -7.67 -12.45
CA ASN A 67 -14.45 -6.41 -12.76
C ASN A 67 -13.44 -5.30 -13.09
N ILE A 68 -12.34 -5.19 -12.32
CA ILE A 68 -11.27 -4.24 -12.63
C ILE A 68 -10.72 -4.49 -14.04
N TRP A 69 -10.35 -5.72 -14.39
CA TRP A 69 -9.83 -6.03 -15.74
C TRP A 69 -10.82 -5.68 -16.86
N GLN A 70 -12.12 -5.94 -16.66
CA GLN A 70 -13.16 -5.54 -17.63
C GLN A 70 -13.15 -4.02 -17.85
N LYS A 71 -13.17 -3.24 -16.77
CA LYS A 71 -13.14 -1.77 -16.84
C LYS A 71 -11.85 -1.23 -17.45
N LEU A 72 -10.70 -1.82 -17.16
CA LEU A 72 -9.42 -1.45 -17.80
C LEU A 72 -9.49 -1.68 -19.32
N GLY A 73 -10.17 -2.75 -19.76
CA GLY A 73 -10.42 -3.04 -21.16
C GLY A 73 -11.36 -2.02 -21.82
N GLU A 74 -12.45 -1.66 -21.15
CA GLU A 74 -13.40 -0.64 -21.61
C GLU A 74 -12.76 0.74 -21.76
N LEU A 75 -11.88 1.12 -20.83
CA LEU A 75 -11.08 2.34 -20.91
C LEU A 75 -9.99 2.27 -22.01
N GLY A 76 -9.72 1.07 -22.52
CA GLY A 76 -8.67 0.81 -23.51
C GLY A 76 -7.28 1.16 -22.97
N LEU A 77 -6.98 0.76 -21.73
CA LEU A 77 -5.65 0.93 -21.14
C LEU A 77 -4.61 0.05 -21.86
N ASN A 78 -3.51 0.66 -22.29
CA ASN A 78 -2.39 0.03 -22.98
C ASN A 78 -1.14 -0.09 -22.07
N ARG A 79 -0.03 -0.62 -22.62
CA ARG A 79 1.21 -0.90 -21.86
C ARG A 79 1.93 0.33 -21.32
N ASN A 80 1.72 1.49 -21.95
CA ASN A 80 2.35 2.76 -21.58
C ASN A 80 1.47 3.61 -20.65
N ASP A 81 0.25 3.14 -20.36
CA ASP A 81 -0.65 3.75 -19.40
C ASP A 81 -0.32 3.25 -17.98
N LEU A 82 -1.03 3.77 -16.98
CA LEU A 82 -0.78 3.41 -15.59
C LEU A 82 -2.06 3.24 -14.77
N ILE A 83 -1.90 2.55 -13.64
CA ILE A 83 -2.91 2.43 -12.59
C ILE A 83 -2.47 3.22 -11.36
N ILE A 84 -3.42 3.90 -10.70
CA ILE A 84 -3.19 4.54 -9.41
C ILE A 84 -4.08 3.86 -8.38
N GLY A 85 -3.50 3.33 -7.29
CA GLY A 85 -4.24 2.81 -6.15
C GLY A 85 -4.35 3.87 -5.05
N ILE A 86 -5.56 4.34 -4.74
CA ILE A 86 -5.83 5.30 -3.66
C ILE A 86 -6.73 4.65 -2.61
N GLY A 87 -6.18 4.31 -1.46
CA GLY A 87 -6.94 3.69 -0.37
C GLY A 87 -6.07 3.03 0.69
N GLY A 88 -6.67 2.23 1.57
CA GLY A 88 -5.94 1.47 2.58
C GLY A 88 -5.11 0.32 1.99
N GLY A 89 -4.47 -0.47 2.86
CA GLY A 89 -3.60 -1.56 2.42
C GLY A 89 -4.27 -2.58 1.48
N ALA A 90 -5.54 -2.90 1.72
CA ALA A 90 -6.30 -3.78 0.84
C ALA A 90 -6.48 -3.21 -0.58
N THR A 91 -6.71 -1.90 -0.70
CA THR A 91 -6.83 -1.21 -1.99
C THR A 91 -5.50 -1.19 -2.73
N THR A 92 -4.39 -0.89 -2.06
CA THR A 92 -3.07 -0.85 -2.70
C THR A 92 -2.60 -2.24 -3.14
N ASP A 93 -2.87 -3.28 -2.35
CA ASP A 93 -2.58 -4.68 -2.72
C ASP A 93 -3.35 -5.10 -3.97
N LEU A 94 -4.64 -4.79 -4.03
CA LEU A 94 -5.48 -5.12 -5.18
C LEU A 94 -5.07 -4.32 -6.42
N ALA A 95 -4.81 -3.02 -6.28
CA ALA A 95 -4.39 -2.17 -7.39
C ALA A 95 -3.04 -2.61 -7.96
N GLY A 96 -2.08 -2.95 -7.10
CA GLY A 96 -0.80 -3.51 -7.51
C GLY A 96 -0.97 -4.85 -8.23
N PHE A 97 -1.90 -5.71 -7.78
CA PHE A 97 -2.14 -6.99 -8.44
C PHE A 97 -2.81 -6.81 -9.81
N ALA A 98 -3.77 -5.87 -9.91
CA ALA A 98 -4.36 -5.47 -11.18
C ALA A 98 -3.28 -4.98 -12.15
N ALA A 99 -2.37 -4.12 -11.69
CA ALA A 99 -1.25 -3.63 -12.50
C ALA A 99 -0.27 -4.72 -12.91
N SER A 100 0.00 -5.70 -12.05
CA SER A 100 0.91 -6.82 -12.35
C SER A 100 0.37 -7.77 -13.42
N SER A 101 -0.96 -7.92 -13.47
CA SER A 101 -1.65 -8.91 -14.30
C SER A 101 -2.21 -8.30 -15.59
N TRP A 102 -2.59 -7.02 -15.57
CA TRP A 102 -3.06 -6.32 -16.76
C TRP A 102 -1.93 -6.19 -17.78
N LEU A 103 -2.17 -6.69 -19.00
CA LEU A 103 -1.17 -6.72 -20.09
C LEU A 103 0.19 -7.33 -19.69
N ARG A 104 0.20 -8.23 -18.69
CA ARG A 104 1.41 -8.85 -18.09
C ARG A 104 2.33 -7.86 -17.37
N GLY A 105 1.78 -6.76 -16.85
CA GLY A 105 2.52 -5.77 -16.08
C GLY A 105 2.48 -4.39 -16.73
N ILE A 106 1.96 -3.41 -16.00
CA ILE A 106 2.07 -1.98 -16.32
C ILE A 106 2.54 -1.19 -15.09
N ALA A 107 2.89 0.08 -15.31
CA ALA A 107 3.28 0.98 -14.23
C ALA A 107 2.12 1.25 -13.27
N TRP A 108 2.42 1.41 -11.99
CA TRP A 108 1.43 1.82 -11.01
C TRP A 108 2.01 2.64 -9.87
N TYR A 109 1.15 3.42 -9.23
CA TYR A 109 1.48 4.32 -8.12
C TYR A 109 0.57 4.04 -6.94
N ALA A 110 1.11 4.11 -5.73
CA ALA A 110 0.36 3.88 -4.50
C ALA A 110 0.19 5.17 -3.72
N PHE A 111 -1.06 5.48 -3.36
CA PHE A 111 -1.44 6.56 -2.45
C PHE A 111 -2.14 5.95 -1.25
N PRO A 112 -1.38 5.38 -0.29
CA PRO A 112 -1.95 4.73 0.87
C PRO A 112 -2.64 5.75 1.80
N THR A 113 -3.89 5.50 2.14
CA THR A 113 -4.72 6.39 2.99
C THR A 113 -4.91 5.87 4.41
N SER A 114 -4.28 4.75 4.75
CA SER A 114 -4.28 4.16 6.10
C SER A 114 -2.86 4.02 6.60
N LEU A 115 -2.64 4.12 7.91
CA LEU A 115 -1.30 3.98 8.48
C LEU A 115 -0.67 2.62 8.16
N ALA A 116 -1.44 1.52 8.22
CA ALA A 116 -0.98 0.19 7.81
C ALA A 116 -0.57 0.14 6.32
N GLY A 117 -1.31 0.83 5.45
CA GLY A 117 -0.94 0.98 4.04
C GLY A 117 0.37 1.75 3.86
N MET A 118 0.56 2.83 4.63
CA MET A 118 1.72 3.72 4.55
C MET A 118 3.03 3.03 5.00
N VAL A 119 2.98 2.23 6.07
CA VAL A 119 4.18 1.64 6.67
C VAL A 119 4.42 0.19 6.25
N ASP A 120 3.37 -0.49 5.78
CA ASP A 120 3.44 -1.90 5.43
C ASP A 120 2.93 -2.16 3.99
N ALA A 121 1.63 -2.24 3.74
CA ALA A 121 1.11 -2.83 2.49
C ALA A 121 1.65 -2.19 1.19
N ALA A 122 1.80 -0.87 1.12
CA ALA A 122 2.32 -0.20 -0.08
C ALA A 122 3.85 -0.42 -0.30
N ILE A 123 4.54 -1.04 0.66
CA ILE A 123 6.00 -1.18 0.68
C ILE A 123 6.41 -2.63 0.41
N GLY A 124 7.36 -2.82 -0.50
CA GLY A 124 8.02 -4.11 -0.74
C GLY A 124 7.33 -5.03 -1.75
N GLY A 125 6.41 -4.49 -2.55
CA GLY A 125 5.93 -5.08 -3.81
C GLY A 125 5.08 -6.33 -3.70
N LYS A 126 4.66 -6.76 -2.51
CA LYS A 126 3.67 -7.82 -2.39
C LYS A 126 2.31 -7.25 -2.79
N THR A 127 1.64 -7.90 -3.72
CA THR A 127 0.31 -7.50 -4.21
C THR A 127 -0.54 -8.75 -4.33
N GLY A 128 -1.86 -8.64 -4.15
CA GLY A 128 -2.70 -9.81 -4.30
C GLY A 128 -4.12 -9.67 -3.78
N ILE A 129 -4.82 -10.79 -3.83
CA ILE A 129 -6.19 -10.99 -3.40
C ILE A 129 -6.31 -12.22 -2.50
N ASN A 130 -7.46 -12.33 -1.85
CA ASN A 130 -7.80 -13.49 -1.03
C ASN A 130 -8.39 -14.60 -1.90
N ALA A 131 -8.13 -15.85 -1.52
CA ALA A 131 -8.83 -17.01 -2.03
C ALA A 131 -9.86 -17.48 -0.99
N LYS A 132 -10.79 -18.34 -1.40
CA LYS A 132 -11.72 -18.99 -0.45
C LYS A 132 -10.99 -19.71 0.69
N ASN A 133 -9.78 -20.18 0.44
CA ASN A 133 -8.97 -20.97 1.36
C ASN A 133 -8.07 -20.12 2.28
N GLY A 134 -7.99 -18.79 2.09
CA GLY A 134 -7.15 -17.95 2.94
C GLY A 134 -6.84 -16.57 2.35
N LYS A 135 -6.34 -15.69 3.22
CA LYS A 135 -5.91 -14.34 2.85
C LYS A 135 -4.61 -14.36 2.04
N ASN A 136 -4.48 -13.44 1.08
CA ASN A 136 -3.24 -13.17 0.33
C ASN A 136 -2.62 -14.36 -0.42
N LEU A 137 -3.40 -15.38 -0.77
CA LEU A 137 -2.89 -16.60 -1.40
C LEU A 137 -2.65 -16.47 -2.92
N ILE A 138 -3.30 -15.49 -3.57
CA ILE A 138 -3.18 -15.27 -5.02
C ILE A 138 -2.63 -13.87 -5.23
N GLY A 139 -1.46 -13.76 -5.86
CA GLY A 139 -0.79 -12.48 -5.96
C GLY A 139 0.46 -12.49 -6.83
N ALA A 140 1.16 -11.36 -6.80
CA ALA A 140 2.41 -11.16 -7.50
C ALA A 140 3.36 -10.28 -6.68
N PHE A 141 4.65 -10.49 -6.89
CA PHE A 141 5.66 -9.49 -6.53
C PHE A 141 5.72 -8.47 -7.68
N HIS A 142 5.17 -7.28 -7.46
CA HIS A 142 5.10 -6.18 -8.43
C HIS A 142 5.28 -4.83 -7.72
N SER A 143 6.50 -4.31 -7.71
CA SER A 143 6.81 -3.06 -7.02
C SER A 143 6.15 -1.84 -7.71
N PRO A 144 5.64 -0.86 -6.93
CA PRO A 144 5.14 0.39 -7.50
C PRO A 144 6.28 1.18 -8.14
N SER A 145 5.91 2.10 -9.04
CA SER A 145 6.83 3.12 -9.54
C SER A 145 7.15 4.15 -8.46
N GLU A 146 6.20 4.45 -7.58
CA GLU A 146 6.37 5.32 -6.42
C GLU A 146 5.25 5.11 -5.38
N VAL A 147 5.52 5.49 -4.13
CA VAL A 147 4.53 5.55 -3.05
C VAL A 147 4.47 6.98 -2.50
N LEU A 148 3.28 7.56 -2.48
CA LEU A 148 3.04 8.97 -2.14
C LEU A 148 2.15 9.05 -0.90
N ILE A 149 2.73 9.53 0.20
CA ILE A 149 2.08 9.54 1.52
C ILE A 149 1.70 10.97 1.90
N ASP A 150 0.40 11.24 1.87
CA ASP A 150 -0.19 12.44 2.46
C ASP A 150 -0.68 12.12 3.88
N LEU A 151 -0.13 12.85 4.86
CA LEU A 151 -0.43 12.63 6.27
C LEU A 151 -1.84 13.10 6.65
N THR A 152 -2.46 13.96 5.84
CA THR A 152 -3.82 14.48 6.11
C THR A 152 -4.88 13.39 6.07
N PHE A 153 -4.62 12.25 5.40
CA PHE A 153 -5.50 11.08 5.46
C PHE A 153 -5.62 10.47 6.86
N LEU A 154 -4.61 10.65 7.73
CA LEU A 154 -4.68 10.15 9.11
C LEU A 154 -5.68 10.94 9.97
N ASN A 155 -6.00 12.18 9.60
CA ASN A 155 -6.92 13.04 10.37
C ASN A 155 -8.36 12.52 10.37
N THR A 156 -8.73 11.75 9.34
CA THR A 156 -10.08 11.18 9.18
C THR A 156 -10.10 9.66 9.33
N LEU A 157 -8.94 9.04 9.56
CA LEU A 157 -8.84 7.59 9.70
C LEU A 157 -9.51 7.12 11.00
N PRO A 158 -10.37 6.08 10.98
CA PRO A 158 -10.96 5.54 12.19
C PRO A 158 -9.89 5.14 13.20
N LYS A 159 -10.13 5.42 14.49
CA LYS A 159 -9.16 5.10 15.58
C LYS A 159 -8.71 3.64 15.55
N ARG A 160 -9.62 2.71 15.24
CA ARG A 160 -9.31 1.28 15.11
C ARG A 160 -8.27 1.01 14.01
N ASP A 161 -8.41 1.64 12.85
CA ASP A 161 -7.52 1.44 11.71
C ASP A 161 -6.17 2.13 11.94
N LEU A 162 -6.18 3.28 12.64
CA LEU A 162 -4.97 3.94 13.11
C LEU A 162 -4.20 3.05 14.11
N SER A 163 -4.90 2.46 15.09
CA SER A 163 -4.30 1.51 16.05
C SER A 163 -3.75 0.26 15.35
N ALA A 164 -4.46 -0.28 14.35
CA ALA A 164 -3.96 -1.39 13.55
C ALA A 164 -2.65 -1.04 12.83
N GLY A 165 -2.56 0.15 12.23
CA GLY A 165 -1.31 0.62 11.63
C GLY A 165 -0.20 0.87 12.66
N MET A 166 -0.53 1.37 13.84
CA MET A 166 0.45 1.56 14.92
C MET A 166 1.04 0.24 15.42
N ALA A 167 0.30 -0.87 15.35
CA ALA A 167 0.85 -2.19 15.67
C ALA A 167 2.04 -2.54 14.73
N GLU A 168 1.93 -2.22 13.44
CA GLU A 168 3.01 -2.43 12.46
C GLU A 168 4.21 -1.49 12.69
N VAL A 169 3.93 -0.24 13.09
CA VAL A 169 4.96 0.72 13.50
C VAL A 169 5.72 0.19 14.72
N ILE A 170 5.01 -0.23 15.77
CA ILE A 170 5.59 -0.76 17.01
C ILE A 170 6.37 -2.05 16.74
N LYS A 171 5.88 -2.92 15.86
CA LYS A 171 6.62 -4.11 15.38
C LYS A 171 7.98 -3.71 14.83
N CYS A 172 8.06 -2.70 13.97
CA CYS A 172 9.33 -2.18 13.45
C CYS A 172 10.28 -1.73 14.59
N GLY A 173 9.70 -1.17 15.66
CA GLY A 173 10.44 -0.79 16.85
C GLY A 173 11.08 -1.96 17.60
N PHE A 174 10.34 -3.06 17.77
CA PHE A 174 10.85 -4.27 18.42
C PHE A 174 11.89 -5.00 17.59
N ILE A 175 11.74 -5.04 16.27
CA ILE A 175 12.60 -5.87 15.41
C ILE A 175 13.89 -5.18 14.98
N ALA A 176 13.94 -3.83 14.91
CA ALA A 176 15.08 -3.15 14.31
C ALA A 176 15.34 -1.70 14.77
N ASP A 177 14.33 -0.90 15.11
CA ASP A 177 14.52 0.53 15.45
C ASP A 177 13.84 0.91 16.77
N PHE A 178 14.48 0.61 17.90
CA PHE A 178 13.99 0.91 19.25
C PHE A 178 13.58 2.38 19.47
N LYS A 179 14.09 3.33 18.68
CA LYS A 179 13.67 4.74 18.80
C LYS A 179 12.19 4.93 18.43
N ILE A 180 11.63 4.06 17.60
CA ILE A 180 10.19 4.03 17.32
C ILE A 180 9.40 3.81 18.61
N LEU A 181 9.86 2.93 19.50
CA LEU A 181 9.15 2.64 20.76
C LEU A 181 9.12 3.84 21.70
N ASN A 182 10.18 4.66 21.71
CA ASN A 182 10.22 5.88 22.50
C ASN A 182 9.25 6.93 21.92
N LEU A 183 9.29 7.14 20.60
CA LEU A 183 8.41 8.09 19.92
C LEU A 183 6.92 7.70 20.01
N ALA A 184 6.63 6.41 20.03
CA ALA A 184 5.25 5.90 20.14
C ALA A 184 4.64 6.06 21.54
N GLN A 185 5.42 6.51 22.53
CA GLN A 185 4.95 6.79 23.90
C GLN A 185 4.66 8.28 24.14
N ASP A 186 5.00 9.16 23.19
CA ASP A 186 4.75 10.59 23.32
C ASP A 186 3.24 10.90 23.22
N ASP A 187 2.78 11.91 23.97
CA ASP A 187 1.39 12.36 23.94
C ASP A 187 1.00 12.95 22.58
N ASP A 188 1.97 13.57 21.89
CA ASP A 188 1.83 14.13 20.54
C ASP A 188 2.73 13.36 19.56
N LEU A 189 2.13 12.43 18.82
CA LEU A 189 2.85 11.51 17.94
C LEU A 189 3.33 12.21 16.66
N ASP A 190 4.65 12.25 16.44
CA ASP A 190 5.23 12.61 15.14
C ASP A 190 5.06 11.44 14.14
N TYR A 191 3.88 11.37 13.52
CA TYR A 191 3.57 10.37 12.49
C TYR A 191 4.54 10.42 11.32
N GLN A 192 5.03 11.60 10.92
CA GLN A 192 5.98 11.68 9.81
C GLN A 192 7.29 10.97 10.14
N GLN A 193 7.77 11.10 11.38
CA GLN A 193 8.96 10.39 11.85
C GLN A 193 8.72 8.89 12.05
N LEU A 194 7.59 8.51 12.66
CA LEU A 194 7.22 7.11 12.87
C LEU A 194 7.10 6.35 11.53
N ILE A 195 6.42 6.95 10.55
CA ILE A 195 6.25 6.40 9.20
C ILE A 195 7.61 6.26 8.51
N ALA A 196 8.42 7.33 8.50
CA ALA A 196 9.72 7.31 7.83
C ALA A 196 10.66 6.22 8.41
N ARG A 197 10.69 6.06 9.73
CA ARG A 197 11.48 5.02 10.41
C ARG A 197 10.97 3.62 10.10
N SER A 198 9.66 3.41 10.15
CA SER A 198 9.04 2.12 9.84
C SER A 198 9.31 1.69 8.39
N ILE A 199 9.16 2.62 7.44
CA ILE A 199 9.49 2.38 6.03
C ILE A 199 10.98 2.06 5.87
N LYS A 200 11.88 2.76 6.57
CA LYS A 200 13.32 2.48 6.51
C LYS A 200 13.63 1.05 6.96
N VAL A 201 13.06 0.60 8.09
CA VAL A 201 13.19 -0.78 8.58
C VAL A 201 12.72 -1.77 7.51
N LYS A 202 11.52 -1.56 6.97
CA LYS A 202 10.97 -2.47 5.95
C LYS A 202 11.78 -2.46 4.66
N ALA A 203 12.23 -1.30 4.19
CA ALA A 203 13.07 -1.15 3.00
C ALA A 203 14.42 -1.87 3.15
N ASP A 204 15.04 -1.79 4.33
CA ASP A 204 16.31 -2.47 4.62
C ASP A 204 16.17 -3.99 4.65
N VAL A 205 15.02 -4.50 5.08
CA VAL A 205 14.72 -5.93 5.03
C VAL A 205 14.40 -6.38 3.60
N VAL A 206 13.54 -5.64 2.89
CA VAL A 206 13.14 -5.95 1.51
C VAL A 206 14.31 -5.95 0.54
N SER A 207 15.21 -4.97 0.66
CA SER A 207 16.40 -4.85 -0.22
C SER A 207 17.39 -6.01 -0.06
N LYS A 208 17.40 -6.67 1.11
CA LYS A 208 18.22 -7.84 1.39
C LYS A 208 17.52 -9.15 1.04
N ASP A 209 16.20 -9.18 1.09
CA ASP A 209 15.39 -10.38 0.83
C ASP A 209 14.03 -10.01 0.23
N PHE A 210 14.01 -9.78 -1.08
CA PHE A 210 12.80 -9.33 -1.78
C PHE A 210 11.69 -10.40 -1.80
N LYS A 211 12.03 -11.68 -1.99
CA LYS A 211 11.03 -12.76 -2.16
C LYS A 211 10.69 -13.50 -0.86
N GLU A 212 11.08 -12.98 0.29
CA GLU A 212 10.82 -13.60 1.59
C GLU A 212 11.34 -15.03 1.70
N SER A 213 12.62 -15.20 1.39
CA SER A 213 13.26 -16.52 1.44
C SER A 213 13.77 -16.89 2.83
N LYS A 214 14.20 -15.91 3.65
CA LYS A 214 14.68 -16.10 5.03
C LYS A 214 14.55 -14.84 5.88
N LEU A 215 15.35 -13.80 5.59
CA LEU A 215 15.48 -12.62 6.44
C LEU A 215 14.16 -11.87 6.61
N ARG A 216 13.32 -11.82 5.57
CA ARG A 216 12.07 -11.07 5.59
C ARG A 216 11.02 -11.67 6.53
N GLU A 217 11.21 -12.91 7.01
CA GLU A 217 10.36 -13.52 8.05
C GLU A 217 10.36 -12.72 9.36
N ILE A 218 11.38 -11.90 9.62
CA ILE A 218 11.38 -11.00 10.79
C ILE A 218 10.19 -10.03 10.81
N LEU A 219 9.66 -9.69 9.63
CA LEU A 219 8.47 -8.84 9.50
C LEU A 219 7.19 -9.56 9.95
N ASN A 220 7.23 -10.89 10.16
CA ASN A 220 6.12 -11.68 10.68
C ASN A 220 6.13 -11.77 12.21
N TYR A 221 6.96 -10.99 12.91
CA TYR A 221 6.95 -10.92 14.38
C TYR A 221 5.52 -10.65 14.90
N GLY A 222 5.04 -11.48 15.82
CA GLY A 222 3.68 -11.45 16.37
C GLY A 222 2.58 -12.02 15.47
N HIS A 223 2.80 -12.20 14.16
CA HIS A 223 1.75 -12.56 13.21
C HIS A 223 1.23 -14.00 13.36
N THR A 224 2.06 -14.95 13.80
CA THR A 224 1.60 -16.33 14.03
C THR A 224 0.45 -16.39 15.04
N LEU A 225 0.59 -15.70 16.18
CA LEU A 225 -0.47 -15.59 17.18
C LEU A 225 -1.58 -14.64 16.71
N GLY A 226 -1.22 -13.50 16.13
CA GLY A 226 -2.18 -12.50 15.63
C GLY A 226 -3.18 -13.09 14.63
N HIS A 227 -2.71 -13.81 13.62
CA HIS A 227 -3.56 -14.49 12.63
C HIS A 227 -4.47 -15.54 13.26
N ALA A 228 -4.01 -16.26 14.29
CA ALA A 228 -4.84 -17.22 15.00
C ALA A 228 -5.98 -16.53 15.76
N ILE A 229 -5.73 -15.38 16.38
CA ILE A 229 -6.75 -14.57 17.05
C ILE A 229 -7.75 -14.02 16.03
N GLU A 230 -7.28 -13.39 14.95
CA GLU A 230 -8.14 -12.82 13.90
C GLU A 230 -9.09 -13.85 13.26
N LYS A 231 -8.67 -15.10 13.16
CA LYS A 231 -9.49 -16.18 12.60
C LYS A 231 -10.62 -16.60 13.54
N ASN A 232 -10.48 -16.37 14.85
CA ASN A 232 -11.40 -16.84 15.89
C ASN A 232 -12.12 -15.69 16.63
N SER A 233 -11.96 -14.45 16.17
CA SER A 233 -12.61 -13.25 16.71
C SER A 233 -13.86 -12.84 15.93
#